data_AF-A0A0C9XTM9-F1
#
_entry.id   AF-A0A0C9XTM9-F1
#
_cell.length_a   1.000
_cell.length_b   1.000
_cell.length_c   1.000
_cell.angle_alpha   90.00
_cell.angle_beta   90.00
_cell.angle_gamma   90.00
#
_symmetry.space_group_name_H-M   'P 1'
#
loop_
_entity.id
_entity.type
_entity.pdbx_description
1 polymer ?
#
loop_
_entity_poly.entity_id
_entity_poly.type
_entity_poly.pdbx_seq_one_letter_code
_entity_poly.pdbx_strand_id
1 'polypeptide(L)'
;MHPQLGTKQKKLVAGTLPFWVSPSQPLGISGSHAFSRLLTVLTTKTVPRTHTTQQHTVVAAETQKARSLAKPFTKHVGHVLLAHIDSMNDPLCILTPEMRGELEPGLFSWCEMLHEYNRDAVMASAFDSGGKIIMKSLWREYERWRCRLGLVFVIFKASQKAT
;
A
#
# COMPACT_ATOMS: atom_id res chain seq x y z
N MET A 1 -18.33 -4.10 7.37
CA MET A 1 -18.99 -2.77 7.22
C MET A 1 -20.41 -3.01 6.75
N HIS A 2 -21.54 -2.57 7.33
CA HIS A 2 -21.90 -1.60 8.38
C HIS A 2 -23.09 -2.21 9.17
N PRO A 3 -22.99 -2.54 10.47
CA PRO A 3 -24.07 -3.25 11.14
C PRO A 3 -25.34 -2.42 11.42
N GLN A 4 -25.35 -1.08 11.34
CA GLN A 4 -26.44 -0.28 11.96
C GLN A 4 -26.82 1.05 11.28
N LEU A 5 -26.48 1.29 10.01
CA LEU A 5 -26.99 2.51 9.32
C LEU A 5 -28.38 2.30 8.72
N GLY A 6 -29.29 3.23 9.00
CA GLY A 6 -30.60 3.28 8.35
C GLY A 6 -30.49 3.58 6.85
N THR A 7 -31.50 3.20 6.06
CA THR A 7 -31.48 3.32 4.58
C THR A 7 -31.15 4.72 4.08
N LYS A 8 -31.64 5.77 4.76
CA LYS A 8 -31.33 7.18 4.41
C LYS A 8 -29.86 7.54 4.67
N GLN A 9 -29.31 7.09 5.79
CA GLN A 9 -27.90 7.32 6.13
C GLN A 9 -26.97 6.58 5.17
N LYS A 10 -27.31 5.34 4.81
CA LYS A 10 -26.58 4.57 3.78
C LYS A 10 -26.55 5.32 2.45
N LYS A 11 -27.65 5.91 2.01
CA LYS A 11 -27.70 6.71 0.77
C LYS A 11 -26.84 7.97 0.84
N LEU A 12 -26.81 8.64 2.00
CA LEU A 12 -26.00 9.84 2.22
C LEU A 12 -24.50 9.51 2.18
N VAL A 13 -24.08 8.47 2.91
CA VAL A 13 -22.69 7.99 2.91
C VAL A 13 -22.29 7.44 1.55
N ALA A 14 -23.16 6.68 0.88
CA ALA A 14 -22.90 6.22 -0.49
C ALA A 14 -22.70 7.37 -1.48
N GLY A 15 -23.35 8.51 -1.25
CA GLY A 15 -23.22 9.71 -2.08
C GLY A 15 -21.88 10.43 -1.95
N THR A 16 -21.08 10.15 -0.91
CA THR A 16 -19.72 10.71 -0.75
C THR A 16 -18.65 9.85 -1.40
N LEU A 17 -18.96 8.60 -1.74
CA LEU A 17 -18.02 7.68 -2.35
C LEU A 17 -17.85 7.97 -3.85
N PRO A 18 -16.66 7.73 -4.42
CA PRO A 18 -16.47 7.78 -5.86
C PRO A 18 -17.43 6.82 -6.58
N PHE A 19 -17.87 7.19 -7.79
CA PHE A 19 -18.86 6.41 -8.55
C PHE A 19 -18.48 4.95 -8.83
N TRP A 20 -17.18 4.62 -8.76
CA TRP A 20 -16.63 3.28 -8.97
C TRP A 20 -16.59 2.43 -7.70
N VAL A 21 -16.92 2.98 -6.54
CA VAL A 21 -16.98 2.26 -5.25
C VAL A 21 -18.41 1.85 -4.97
N SER A 22 -18.64 0.55 -4.83
CA SER A 22 -19.96 0.03 -4.46
C SER A 22 -20.08 -0.16 -2.94
N PRO A 23 -20.99 0.56 -2.25
CA PRO A 23 -21.21 0.39 -0.82
C PRO A 23 -21.87 -0.96 -0.47
N SER A 24 -22.43 -1.66 -1.45
CA SER A 24 -23.09 -2.96 -1.23
C SER A 24 -22.10 -4.12 -1.16
N GLN A 25 -20.86 -3.94 -1.61
CA GLN A 25 -19.83 -4.96 -1.64
C GLN A 25 -18.55 -4.44 -0.97
N PRO A 26 -18.50 -4.42 0.37
CA PRO A 26 -17.31 -3.96 1.08
C PRO A 26 -16.12 -4.89 0.82
N LEU A 27 -14.91 -4.34 1.00
CA LEU A 27 -13.69 -5.13 0.93
C LEU A 27 -13.76 -6.25 1.98
N GLY A 28 -13.61 -7.50 1.55
CA GLY A 28 -13.49 -8.66 2.44
C GLY A 28 -12.02 -9.05 2.65
N ILE A 29 -11.77 -10.11 3.42
CA ILE A 29 -10.42 -10.63 3.69
C ILE A 29 -9.67 -10.96 2.38
N SER A 30 -10.32 -11.66 1.45
CA SER A 30 -9.73 -11.99 0.14
C SER A 30 -9.41 -10.75 -0.69
N GLY A 31 -10.26 -9.73 -0.63
CA GLY A 31 -10.04 -8.43 -1.28
C GLY A 31 -8.88 -7.66 -0.65
N SER A 32 -8.80 -7.67 0.69
CA SER A 32 -7.67 -7.13 1.45
C SER A 32 -6.35 -7.78 1.06
N HIS A 33 -6.31 -9.11 0.98
CA HIS A 33 -5.13 -9.85 0.53
C HIS A 33 -4.75 -9.52 -0.92
N ALA A 34 -5.73 -9.51 -1.83
CA ALA A 34 -5.49 -9.16 -3.23
C ALA A 34 -4.96 -7.72 -3.40
N PHE A 35 -5.52 -6.78 -2.65
CA PHE A 35 -5.06 -5.40 -2.62
C PHE A 35 -3.65 -5.32 -2.05
N SER A 36 -3.37 -5.95 -0.92
CA SER A 36 -2.04 -6.04 -0.31
C SER A 36 -0.98 -6.52 -1.30
N ARG A 37 -1.28 -7.62 -2.01
CA ARG A 37 -0.41 -8.16 -3.07
C ARG A 37 -0.20 -7.17 -4.21
N LEU A 38 -1.24 -6.45 -4.65
CA LEU A 38 -1.10 -5.43 -5.67
C LEU A 38 -0.10 -4.34 -5.25
N LEU A 39 -0.19 -3.87 -3.99
CA LEU A 39 0.71 -2.86 -3.46
C LEU A 39 2.16 -3.35 -3.41
N THR A 40 2.38 -4.58 -2.93
CA THR A 40 3.71 -5.20 -2.91
C THR A 40 4.27 -5.41 -4.32
N VAL A 41 3.42 -5.74 -5.31
CA VAL A 41 3.88 -5.92 -6.70
C VAL A 41 4.37 -4.60 -7.32
N LEU A 42 3.92 -3.43 -6.85
CA LEU A 42 4.44 -2.15 -7.33
C LEU A 42 5.94 -1.99 -7.09
N THR A 43 6.48 -2.58 -6.01
CA THR A 43 7.92 -2.54 -5.72
C THR A 43 8.70 -3.59 -6.51
N THR A 44 8.03 -4.62 -7.03
CA THR A 44 8.65 -5.71 -7.80
C THR A 44 9.09 -5.21 -9.18
N LYS A 45 10.31 -5.59 -9.60
CA LYS A 45 10.79 -5.30 -10.95
C LYS A 45 10.11 -6.23 -11.95
N THR A 46 9.36 -5.67 -12.89
CA THR A 46 8.71 -6.43 -13.95
C THR A 46 9.31 -6.06 -15.31
N VAL A 47 9.34 -7.03 -16.23
CA VAL A 47 9.77 -6.81 -17.62
C VAL A 47 8.51 -6.51 -18.44
N PRO A 48 8.39 -5.33 -19.07
CA PRO A 48 7.23 -5.00 -19.89
C PRO A 48 7.11 -5.99 -21.05
N ARG A 49 5.99 -6.70 -21.13
CA ARG A 49 5.73 -7.62 -22.23
C ARG A 49 5.16 -6.83 -23.41
N THR A 50 6.03 -6.35 -24.30
CA THR A 50 5.58 -5.73 -25.55
C THR A 50 5.05 -6.81 -26.48
N HIS A 51 3.75 -6.83 -26.75
CA HIS A 51 3.19 -7.59 -27.88
C HIS A 51 3.62 -6.87 -29.17
N THR A 52 4.80 -7.18 -29.68
CA THR A 52 5.22 -6.77 -31.02
C THR A 52 4.50 -7.65 -32.03
N THR A 53 3.42 -7.13 -32.62
CA THR A 53 3.06 -7.51 -33.99
C THR A 53 4.29 -7.26 -34.83
N GLN A 54 4.83 -8.32 -35.42
CA GLN A 54 5.98 -8.28 -36.30
C GLN A 54 5.71 -7.29 -37.44
N GLN A 55 6.30 -6.10 -37.38
CA GLN A 55 6.76 -5.38 -38.57
C GLN A 55 7.53 -4.12 -38.16
N HIS A 56 8.81 -4.13 -38.53
CA HIS A 56 9.63 -2.94 -38.78
C HIS A 56 10.05 -2.11 -37.55
N THR A 57 11.22 -2.43 -36.99
CA THR A 57 12.40 -1.52 -36.94
C THR A 57 13.49 -2.13 -36.05
N VAL A 58 14.67 -2.26 -36.64
CA VAL A 58 15.88 -2.90 -36.10
C VAL A 58 16.59 -2.01 -35.07
N VAL A 59 15.85 -1.22 -34.29
CA VAL A 59 16.40 -0.22 -33.33
C VAL A 59 15.92 -0.46 -31.89
N ALA A 60 14.87 -1.26 -31.67
CA ALA A 60 14.30 -1.50 -30.34
C ALA A 60 14.97 -2.66 -29.55
N ALA A 61 16.27 -2.86 -29.73
CA ALA A 61 17.08 -3.74 -28.88
C ALA A 61 17.69 -2.98 -27.68
N GLU A 62 17.09 -1.85 -27.28
CA GLU A 62 17.29 -1.32 -25.93
C GLU A 62 16.64 -2.30 -24.95
N THR A 63 17.50 -3.14 -24.40
CA THR A 63 17.34 -4.05 -23.27
C THR A 63 16.03 -3.78 -22.50
N GLN A 64 15.06 -4.71 -22.59
CA GLN A 64 13.84 -4.67 -21.77
C GLN A 64 14.23 -4.80 -20.29
N LYS A 65 14.66 -3.69 -19.70
CA LYS A 65 15.20 -3.64 -18.34
C LYS A 65 14.03 -3.78 -17.39
N ALA A 66 14.10 -4.78 -16.52
CA ALA A 66 13.11 -4.95 -15.46
C ALA A 66 13.04 -3.64 -14.63
N ARG A 67 11.88 -2.99 -14.63
CA ARG A 67 11.63 -1.73 -13.93
C ARG A 67 10.51 -1.94 -12.92
N SER A 68 10.64 -1.27 -11.79
CA SER A 68 9.63 -1.25 -10.74
C SER A 68 8.77 0.00 -10.88
N LEU A 69 7.49 -0.09 -10.50
CA LEU A 69 6.58 1.06 -10.45
C LEU A 69 6.73 1.86 -9.16
N ALA A 70 7.61 1.45 -8.23
CA ALA A 70 7.84 2.18 -7.00
C ALA A 70 8.29 3.62 -7.24
N LYS A 71 9.29 3.82 -8.11
CA LYS A 71 9.85 5.17 -8.38
C LYS A 71 8.81 6.18 -8.88
N PRO A 72 7.97 5.87 -9.89
CA PRO A 72 6.91 6.80 -10.28
C PRO A 72 5.83 6.93 -9.20
N PHE A 73 5.57 5.89 -8.42
CA PHE A 73 4.54 5.91 -7.37
C PHE A 73 4.94 6.68 -6.10
N THR A 74 6.23 6.83 -5.79
CA THR A 74 6.74 7.56 -4.61
C THR A 74 6.17 8.98 -4.47
N LYS A 75 5.87 9.68 -5.57
CA LYS A 75 5.26 11.03 -5.51
C LYS A 75 3.81 11.02 -5.01
N HIS A 76 3.13 9.88 -5.14
CA HIS A 76 1.71 9.72 -4.84
C HIS A 76 1.47 8.98 -3.53
N VAL A 77 2.42 8.18 -3.05
CA VAL A 77 2.25 7.33 -1.86
C VAL A 77 1.85 8.12 -0.62
N GLY A 78 2.35 9.35 -0.43
CA GLY A 78 1.93 10.21 0.69
C GLY A 78 0.44 10.58 0.66
N HIS A 79 -0.10 10.89 -0.52
CA HIS A 79 -1.52 11.23 -0.70
C HIS A 79 -2.43 10.01 -0.50
N VAL A 80 -1.97 8.85 -0.99
CA VAL A 80 -2.72 7.59 -0.85
C VAL A 80 -2.73 7.15 0.62
N LEU A 81 -1.60 7.28 1.31
CA LEU A 81 -1.48 6.98 2.72
C LEU A 81 -2.30 7.95 3.58
N LEU A 82 -2.38 9.23 3.18
CA LEU A 82 -3.28 10.20 3.78
C LEU A 82 -4.74 9.74 3.72
N ALA A 83 -5.23 9.43 2.51
CA ALA A 83 -6.60 8.95 2.34
C ALA A 83 -6.88 7.65 3.12
N HIS A 84 -5.90 6.76 3.23
CA HIS A 84 -6.01 5.55 4.04
C HIS A 84 -6.14 5.88 5.54
N ILE A 85 -5.30 6.77 6.07
CA ILE A 85 -5.31 7.15 7.49
C ILE A 85 -6.56 7.95 7.83
N ASP A 86 -7.00 8.86 6.96
CA ASP A 86 -8.25 9.59 7.12
C ASP A 86 -9.44 8.62 7.16
N SER A 87 -9.43 7.60 6.29
CA SER A 87 -10.42 6.53 6.34
C SER A 87 -10.35 5.77 7.67
N MET A 88 -9.17 5.44 8.17
CA MET A 88 -9.00 4.76 9.46
C MET A 88 -9.43 5.61 10.67
N ASN A 89 -9.38 6.93 10.53
CA ASN A 89 -9.80 7.90 11.55
C ASN A 89 -11.32 8.16 11.51
N ASP A 90 -12.00 7.74 10.45
CA ASP A 90 -13.46 7.79 10.36
C ASP A 90 -14.09 6.72 11.28
N PRO A 91 -14.96 7.10 12.23
CA PRO A 91 -15.66 6.15 13.11
C PRO A 91 -16.51 5.11 12.36
N LEU A 92 -16.85 5.37 11.09
CA LEU A 92 -17.58 4.46 10.23
C LEU A 92 -16.68 3.40 9.57
N CYS A 93 -15.37 3.59 9.59
CA CYS A 93 -14.43 2.66 9.00
C CYS A 93 -14.15 1.47 9.94
N ILE A 94 -14.81 0.36 9.67
CA ILE A 94 -14.63 -0.89 10.42
C ILE A 94 -13.78 -1.85 9.59
N LEU A 95 -12.52 -1.99 9.99
CA LEU A 95 -11.62 -3.05 9.55
C LEU A 95 -11.55 -4.15 10.64
N THR A 96 -11.66 -5.42 10.25
CA THR A 96 -11.44 -6.53 11.19
C THR A 96 -9.94 -6.76 11.41
N PRO A 97 -9.52 -7.39 12.53
CA PRO A 97 -8.12 -7.76 12.74
C PRO A 97 -7.53 -8.61 11.62
N GLU A 98 -8.32 -9.54 11.06
CA GLU A 98 -7.89 -10.41 9.95
C GLU A 98 -7.63 -9.58 8.69
N MET A 99 -8.53 -8.66 8.36
CA MET A 99 -8.33 -7.76 7.21
C MET A 99 -7.11 -6.87 7.38
N ARG A 100 -6.84 -6.38 8.60
CA ARG A 100 -5.63 -5.62 8.91
C ARG A 100 -4.37 -6.46 8.69
N GLY A 101 -4.37 -7.70 9.17
CA GLY A 101 -3.26 -8.63 8.97
C GLY A 101 -2.98 -8.91 7.49
N GLU A 102 -4.03 -9.08 6.67
CA GLU A 102 -3.86 -9.27 5.22
C GLU A 102 -3.33 -8.02 4.51
N LEU A 103 -3.71 -6.82 4.96
CA LEU A 103 -3.29 -5.53 4.37
C LEU A 103 -1.86 -5.13 4.75
N GLU A 104 -1.36 -5.62 5.89
CA GLU A 104 -0.10 -5.20 6.49
C GLU A 104 1.10 -5.26 5.52
N PRO A 105 1.34 -6.36 4.76
CA PRO A 105 2.46 -6.43 3.82
C PRO A 105 2.43 -5.33 2.75
N GLY A 106 1.23 -5.01 2.24
CA GLY A 106 1.03 -3.94 1.27
C GLY A 106 1.28 -2.56 1.87
N LEU A 107 0.80 -2.30 3.08
CA LEU A 107 1.03 -1.03 3.78
C LEU A 107 2.51 -0.80 4.09
N PHE A 108 3.26 -1.85 4.44
CA PHE A 108 4.69 -1.75 4.65
C PHE A 108 5.46 -1.40 3.36
N SER A 109 5.01 -1.90 2.21
CA SER A 109 5.58 -1.50 0.91
C SER A 109 5.37 0.00 0.63
N TRP A 110 4.26 0.58 1.09
CA TRP A 110 4.04 2.03 1.01
C TRP A 110 4.96 2.81 1.94
N CYS A 111 5.14 2.35 3.18
CA CYS A 111 6.08 2.97 4.12
C CYS A 111 7.51 2.97 3.56
N GLU A 112 7.93 1.88 2.92
CA GLU A 112 9.22 1.79 2.24
C GLU A 112 9.36 2.83 1.12
N MET A 113 8.33 3.00 0.28
CA MET A 113 8.33 3.96 -0.82
C MET A 113 8.23 5.43 -0.38
N LEU A 114 7.62 5.71 0.77
CA LEU A 114 7.44 7.09 1.27
C LEU A 114 8.77 7.72 1.67
N HIS A 115 9.69 6.95 2.26
CA HIS A 115 10.92 7.46 2.88
C HIS A 115 10.69 8.41 4.08
N GLU A 116 11.70 8.55 4.94
CA GLU A 116 11.59 9.32 6.20
C GLU A 116 11.28 10.79 5.98
N TYR A 117 11.93 11.44 5.01
CA TYR A 117 11.71 12.86 4.71
C TYR A 117 10.25 13.17 4.34
N ASN A 118 9.65 12.38 3.44
CA ASN A 118 8.25 12.62 3.07
C ASN A 118 7.30 12.24 4.22
N ARG A 119 7.65 11.24 5.05
CA ARG A 119 6.88 10.94 6.26
C ARG A 119 6.83 12.14 7.19
N ASP A 120 7.95 12.82 7.43
CA ASP A 120 8.00 13.99 8.30
C ASP A 120 7.21 15.17 7.72
N ALA A 121 7.30 15.38 6.40
CA ALA A 121 6.51 16.40 5.71
C ALA A 121 5.00 16.17 5.84
N VAL A 122 4.54 14.93 5.65
CA VAL A 122 3.11 14.56 5.78
C VAL A 122 2.67 14.62 7.25
N MET A 123 3.53 14.21 8.20
CA MET A 123 3.27 14.35 9.64
C MET A 123 3.12 15.79 10.10
N ALA A 124 3.85 16.73 9.49
CA ALA A 124 3.79 18.15 9.84
C ALA A 124 2.54 18.85 9.28
N SER A 125 2.09 18.47 8.08
CA SER A 125 1.15 19.27 7.30
C SER A 125 -0.21 18.62 7.01
N ALA A 126 -0.31 17.29 6.99
CA ALA A 126 -1.48 16.61 6.45
C ALA A 126 -2.36 15.93 7.50
N PHE A 127 -1.77 15.39 8.57
CA PHE A 127 -2.53 14.63 9.57
C PHE A 127 -3.02 15.48 10.74
N ASP A 128 -4.26 15.23 11.15
CA ASP A 128 -4.82 15.67 12.43
C ASP A 128 -4.22 14.89 13.61
N SER A 129 -4.67 15.16 14.84
CA SER A 129 -4.14 14.48 16.03
C SER A 129 -4.38 12.97 16.00
N GLY A 130 -5.54 12.52 15.51
CA GLY A 130 -5.88 11.10 15.35
C GLY A 130 -5.01 10.43 14.29
N GLY A 131 -4.95 10.99 13.09
CA GLY A 131 -4.14 10.49 11.99
C GLY A 131 -2.65 10.41 12.34
N LYS A 132 -2.12 11.38 13.11
CA LYS A 132 -0.75 11.34 13.65
C LYS A 132 -0.50 10.11 14.54
N ILE A 133 -1.48 9.69 15.33
CA ILE A 133 -1.36 8.50 16.19
C ILE A 133 -1.33 7.24 15.31
N ILE A 134 -2.24 7.14 14.34
CA ILE A 134 -2.34 6.01 13.42
C ILE A 134 -1.04 5.86 12.62
N MET A 135 -0.56 6.96 12.02
CA MET A 135 0.69 6.99 11.26
C MET A 135 1.90 6.57 12.10
N LYS A 136 2.02 7.06 13.36
CA LYS A 136 3.09 6.66 14.28
C LYS A 136 3.02 5.17 14.64
N SER A 137 1.82 4.60 14.78
CA SER A 137 1.66 3.17 15.05
C SER A 137 2.12 2.34 13.86
N LEU A 138 1.61 2.68 12.67
CA LEU A 138 1.95 2.00 11.41
C LEU A 138 3.46 2.07 11.13
N TRP A 139 4.06 3.25 11.29
CA TRP A 139 5.48 3.44 11.05
C TRP A 139 6.35 2.61 12.00
N ARG A 140 5.96 2.51 13.28
CA ARG A 140 6.65 1.68 14.27
C ARG A 140 6.56 0.19 13.94
N GLU A 141 5.41 -0.26 13.45
CA GLU A 141 5.22 -1.64 12.99
C GLU A 141 6.10 -1.96 11.78
N TYR A 142 6.13 -1.06 10.80
CA TYR A 142 7.01 -1.14 9.65
C TYR A 142 8.50 -1.21 10.05
N GLU A 143 8.94 -0.37 11.00
CA GLU A 143 10.33 -0.40 11.46
C GLU A 143 10.69 -1.72 12.16
N ARG A 144 9.78 -2.26 12.98
CA ARG A 144 9.97 -3.59 13.60
C ARG A 144 10.10 -4.68 12.54
N TRP A 145 9.24 -4.65 11.53
CA TRP A 145 9.29 -5.59 10.41
C TRP A 145 10.60 -5.48 9.61
N ARG A 146 11.02 -4.25 9.27
CA ARG A 146 12.27 -3.96 8.56
C ARG A 146 13.50 -4.42 9.34
N CYS A 147 13.55 -4.15 10.65
CA CYS A 147 14.65 -4.61 11.50
C CYS A 147 14.73 -6.14 11.60
N ARG A 148 13.58 -6.83 11.70
CA ARG A 148 13.53 -8.30 11.69
C ARG A 148 14.05 -8.87 10.37
N LEU A 149 13.63 -8.32 9.23
CA LEU A 149 14.12 -8.74 7.92
C LEU A 149 15.62 -8.54 7.77
N GLY A 150 16.14 -7.39 8.21
CA GLY A 150 17.58 -7.12 8.22
C GLY A 150 18.35 -8.17 9.03
N LEU A 151 17.86 -8.51 10.22
CA LEU A 151 18.48 -9.54 11.07
C LEU A 151 18.47 -10.93 10.41
N VAL A 152 17.35 -11.34 9.80
CA VAL A 152 17.26 -12.62 9.07
C VAL A 152 18.27 -12.66 7.91
N PHE A 153 18.39 -11.55 7.16
CA PHE A 153 19.32 -11.47 6.05
C PHE A 153 20.79 -11.54 6.51
N VAL A 154 21.13 -10.91 7.64
CA VAL A 154 22.46 -11.00 8.26
C VAL A 154 22.77 -12.43 8.70
N ILE A 155 21.83 -13.11 9.37
CA ILE A 155 22.00 -14.50 9.83
C ILE A 155 22.18 -15.43 8.61
N PHE A 156 21.34 -15.29 7.58
CA PHE A 156 21.46 -16.08 6.36
C PHE A 156 22.81 -15.88 5.67
N LYS A 157 23.27 -14.63 5.56
CA LYS A 157 24.57 -14.31 4.96
C LYS A 157 25.76 -14.82 5.80
N ALA A 158 25.64 -14.83 7.12
CA ALA A 158 26.64 -15.41 8.02
C ALA A 158 26.70 -16.94 7.87
N SER A 159 25.55 -17.61 7.74
CA SER A 159 25.48 -19.06 7.50
C SER A 159 26.11 -19.47 6.15
N GLN A 160 25.90 -18.69 5.08
CA GLN A 160 26.49 -18.94 3.75
C GLN A 160 28.02 -18.73 3.70
N LYS A 161 28.59 -17.96 4.64
CA LYS A 161 30.05 -17.77 4.74
C LYS A 161 30.76 -18.83 5.58
N ALA A 162 30.00 -19.65 6.31
CA ALA A 162 30.53 -20.70 7.18
C ALA A 162 30.56 -22.09 6.52
N THR A 163 30.20 -22.17 5.23
CA THR A 163 30.29 -23.36 4.37
C THR A 163 31.33 -23.09 3.30
#